data_AF-A0A956GJ67-F1
#
_entry.id   AF-A0A956GJ67-F1
#
_cell.length_a   1.000
_cell.length_b   1.000
_cell.length_c   1.000
_cell.angle_alpha   90.00
_cell.angle_beta   90.00
_cell.angle_gamma   90.00
#
_symmetry.space_group_name_H-M   'P 1'
#
loop_
_entity.id
_entity.type
_entity.pdbx_description
1 polymer ?
#
loop_
_entity_poly.entity_id
_entity_poly.type
_entity_poly.pdbx_seq_one_letter_code
_entity_poly.pdbx_strand_id
1 'polypeptide(L)'
;MARKKLGELLIEEGVLDETRLRVALLEQQRWGGPLGRLLVDMKLVDEDSLVTALSRQLHVPTVDLDAMEIPMAVIELVPADLAEQHSVVPFAQPMKFLDLAMTDPTNMGIADELQIRTRLNVRPHLAGPKAIERAISRYYGRGIGMAFRRGSSTQPPQTKSIEIGVSERELEIVRPTTARSSDPGGFGGAVTSSPDRDAEIQALQSRVSRLEALIARDENVLRKVLSLLVEKGVASREEILERLK
;
A
#
# COMPACT_ATOMS: atom_id res chain seq x y z
N MET A 1 12.34 13.95 -29.03
CA MET A 1 12.77 14.34 -27.68
C MET A 1 12.72 13.11 -26.80
N ALA A 2 13.77 12.83 -26.02
CA ALA A 2 13.78 11.68 -25.13
C ALA A 2 12.69 11.85 -24.06
N ARG A 3 11.91 10.80 -23.83
CA ARG A 3 10.89 10.78 -22.78
C ARG A 3 11.58 10.98 -21.43
N LYS A 4 11.27 12.05 -20.70
CA LYS A 4 11.82 12.28 -19.35
C LYS A 4 11.57 11.07 -18.47
N LYS A 5 12.55 10.69 -17.66
CA LYS A 5 12.41 9.54 -16.76
C LYS A 5 11.46 9.90 -15.62
N LEU A 6 10.76 8.91 -15.08
CA LEU A 6 9.83 9.10 -13.97
C LEU A 6 10.52 9.73 -12.75
N GLY A 7 11.73 9.24 -12.42
CA GLY A 7 12.51 9.77 -11.31
C GLY A 7 12.89 11.24 -11.47
N GLU A 8 13.24 11.67 -12.69
CA GLU A 8 13.58 13.07 -12.99
C GLU A 8 12.34 13.96 -12.87
N LEU A 9 11.18 13.51 -13.36
CA LEU A 9 9.91 14.23 -13.20
C LEU A 9 9.53 14.41 -11.73
N LEU A 10 9.73 13.39 -10.91
CA LEU A 10 9.43 13.46 -9.47
C LEU A 10 10.38 14.41 -8.72
N ILE A 11 11.62 14.57 -9.19
CA ILE A 11 12.57 15.57 -8.66
C ILE A 11 12.16 16.97 -9.11
N GLU A 12 11.76 17.15 -10.37
CA GLU A 12 11.29 18.45 -10.89
C GLU A 12 10.05 18.96 -10.14
N GLU A 13 9.14 18.07 -9.73
CA GLU A 13 7.97 18.42 -8.91
C GLU A 13 8.31 18.65 -7.43
N GLY A 14 9.57 18.42 -7.01
CA GLY A 14 10.01 18.57 -5.61
C GLY A 14 9.47 17.49 -4.66
N VAL A 15 8.89 16.41 -5.20
CA VAL A 15 8.31 15.30 -4.41
C VAL A 15 9.41 14.33 -3.96
N LEU A 16 10.47 14.18 -4.77
CA LEU A 16 11.55 13.23 -4.52
C LEU A 16 12.92 13.93 -4.61
N ASP A 17 13.85 13.53 -3.74
CA ASP A 17 15.24 13.98 -3.78
C ASP A 17 16.12 13.01 -4.60
N GLU A 18 17.20 13.50 -5.22
CA GLU A 18 18.14 12.66 -5.96
C GLU A 18 18.72 11.51 -5.12
N THR A 19 18.99 11.78 -3.84
CA THR A 19 19.51 10.78 -2.90
C THR A 19 18.49 9.66 -2.68
N ARG A 20 17.22 10.04 -2.48
CA ARG A 20 16.10 9.10 -2.28
C ARG A 20 15.82 8.28 -3.53
N LEU A 21 15.89 8.91 -4.71
CA LEU A 21 15.77 8.21 -5.99
C LEU A 21 16.87 7.16 -6.16
N ARG A 22 18.12 7.48 -5.77
CA ARG A 22 19.24 6.54 -5.88
C ARG A 22 19.04 5.31 -4.98
N VAL A 23 18.55 5.51 -3.76
CA VAL A 23 18.20 4.40 -2.85
C VAL A 23 17.10 3.53 -3.46
N ALA A 24 16.03 4.15 -3.99
CA ALA A 24 14.95 3.41 -4.64
C ALA A 24 15.43 2.60 -5.86
N LEU A 25 16.36 3.13 -6.67
CA LEU A 25 16.94 2.40 -7.80
C LEU A 25 17.79 1.20 -7.36
N LEU A 26 18.54 1.31 -6.26
CA LEU A 26 19.30 0.19 -5.71
C LEU A 26 18.37 -0.92 -5.21
N GLU A 27 17.31 -0.55 -4.49
CA GLU A 27 16.28 -1.51 -4.07
C GLU A 27 15.57 -2.13 -5.28
N GLN A 28 15.28 -1.35 -6.34
CA GLN A 28 14.70 -1.88 -7.57
C GLN A 28 15.61 -2.91 -8.25
N GLN A 29 16.92 -2.71 -8.24
CA GLN A 29 17.87 -3.70 -8.77
C GLN A 29 17.88 -5.00 -7.95
N ARG A 30 17.64 -4.89 -6.64
CA ARG A 30 17.65 -6.04 -5.73
C ARG A 30 16.37 -6.86 -5.80
N TRP A 31 15.21 -6.20 -5.79
CA TRP A 31 13.89 -6.86 -5.72
C TRP A 31 13.19 -6.97 -7.07
N GLY A 32 13.60 -6.16 -8.06
CA GLY A 32 12.92 -6.03 -9.33
C GLY A 32 11.61 -5.24 -9.24
N GLY A 33 10.86 -5.23 -10.35
CA GLY A 33 9.54 -4.62 -10.43
C GLY A 33 9.53 -3.14 -10.85
N PRO A 34 8.33 -2.53 -10.93
CA PRO A 34 8.16 -1.15 -11.37
C PRO A 34 8.60 -0.16 -10.28
N LEU A 35 9.47 0.79 -10.65
CA LEU A 35 10.02 1.81 -9.74
C LEU A 35 8.92 2.59 -8.99
N GLY A 36 7.82 2.93 -9.67
CA GLY A 36 6.72 3.68 -9.06
C GLY A 36 6.11 2.97 -7.85
N ARG A 37 5.88 1.65 -7.94
CA ARG A 37 5.34 0.86 -6.83
C ARG A 37 6.29 0.85 -5.64
N LEU A 38 7.58 0.63 -5.91
CA LEU A 38 8.61 0.64 -4.88
C LEU A 38 8.71 2.00 -4.17
N LEU A 39 8.59 3.11 -4.90
CA LEU A 39 8.58 4.45 -4.31
C LEU A 39 7.42 4.67 -3.33
N VAL A 40 6.24 4.12 -3.64
CA VAL A 40 5.06 4.18 -2.76
C VAL A 40 5.21 3.23 -1.57
N ASP A 41 5.72 2.01 -1.79
CA ASP A 41 5.94 1.01 -0.74
C ASP A 41 6.96 1.50 0.29
N MET A 42 8.01 2.19 -0.16
CA MET A 42 9.01 2.84 0.69
C MET A 42 8.51 4.16 1.33
N LYS A 43 7.27 4.57 1.06
CA LYS A 43 6.66 5.85 1.50
C LYS A 43 7.49 7.08 1.13
N LEU A 44 8.23 7.01 0.01
CA LEU A 44 9.03 8.12 -0.50
C LEU A 44 8.19 9.09 -1.33
N VAL A 45 7.13 8.58 -1.95
CA VAL A 45 6.23 9.33 -2.84
C VAL A 45 4.79 8.92 -2.52
N ASP A 46 3.89 9.90 -2.48
CA ASP A 46 2.47 9.63 -2.33
C ASP A 46 1.85 9.09 -3.63
N GLU A 47 0.80 8.29 -3.50
CA GLU A 47 0.19 7.59 -4.64
C GLU A 47 -0.39 8.60 -5.66
N ASP A 48 -1.00 9.68 -5.18
CA ASP A 48 -1.58 10.73 -6.02
C ASP A 48 -0.49 11.51 -6.79
N SER A 49 0.63 11.78 -6.13
CA SER A 49 1.78 12.44 -6.76
C SER A 49 2.41 11.55 -7.85
N LEU A 50 2.51 10.25 -7.58
CA LEU A 50 2.99 9.28 -8.57
C LEU A 50 2.08 9.22 -9.80
N VAL A 51 0.76 9.12 -9.59
CA VAL A 51 -0.25 9.08 -10.66
C VAL A 51 -0.18 10.35 -11.51
N THR A 52 -0.05 11.52 -10.87
CA THR A 52 0.10 12.81 -11.57
C THR A 52 1.37 12.86 -12.41
N ALA A 53 2.50 12.41 -11.87
CA ALA A 53 3.77 12.37 -12.59
C ALA A 53 3.72 11.40 -13.79
N LEU A 54 3.14 10.21 -13.59
CA LEU A 54 2.94 9.21 -14.63
C LEU A 54 2.03 9.71 -15.75
N SER A 55 0.92 10.37 -15.41
CA SER A 55 0.01 10.98 -16.39
C SER A 55 0.73 11.94 -17.32
N ARG A 56 1.57 12.83 -16.78
CA ARG A 56 2.39 13.76 -17.57
C ARG A 56 3.42 13.05 -18.42
N GLN A 57 4.06 12.01 -17.88
CA GLN A 57 5.06 11.22 -18.62
C GLN A 57 4.46 10.42 -19.78
N LEU A 58 3.23 9.93 -19.60
CA LEU A 58 2.50 9.07 -20.54
C LEU A 58 1.59 9.85 -21.48
N HIS A 59 1.30 11.11 -21.18
CA HIS A 59 0.24 11.90 -21.82
C HIS A 59 -1.12 11.20 -21.76
N VAL A 60 -1.38 10.51 -20.65
CA VAL A 60 -2.62 9.76 -20.39
C VAL A 60 -3.40 10.49 -19.30
N PRO A 61 -4.70 10.79 -19.49
CA PRO A 61 -5.52 11.46 -18.49
C PRO A 61 -5.67 10.61 -17.22
N THR A 62 -5.73 11.27 -16.06
CA THR A 62 -6.06 10.62 -14.80
C THR A 62 -7.58 10.58 -14.59
N VAL A 63 -8.06 9.57 -13.86
CA VAL A 63 -9.46 9.45 -13.50
C VAL A 63 -9.60 9.05 -12.03
N ASP A 64 -10.52 9.71 -11.34
CA ASP A 64 -10.92 9.34 -9.99
C ASP A 64 -12.20 8.50 -10.05
N LEU A 65 -12.08 7.23 -9.67
CA LEU A 65 -13.17 6.26 -9.70
C LEU A 65 -14.12 6.38 -8.49
N ASP A 66 -13.68 7.03 -7.41
CA ASP A 66 -14.51 7.15 -6.19
C ASP A 66 -15.52 8.30 -6.31
N ALA A 67 -15.16 9.36 -7.03
CA ALA A 67 -16.00 10.53 -7.26
C ALA A 67 -17.09 10.32 -8.32
N MET A 68 -17.05 9.21 -9.07
CA MET A 68 -17.96 8.94 -10.18
C MET A 68 -18.88 7.75 -9.93
N GLU A 69 -20.12 7.85 -10.42
CA GLU A 69 -21.04 6.72 -10.49
C GLU A 69 -20.95 6.06 -11.86
N ILE A 70 -20.58 4.78 -11.88
CA ILE A 70 -20.41 4.02 -13.11
C ILE A 70 -21.69 3.23 -13.40
N PRO A 71 -22.30 3.36 -14.60
CA PRO A 71 -23.46 2.56 -14.98
C PRO A 71 -23.13 1.06 -15.02
N MET A 72 -24.01 0.23 -14.46
CA MET A 72 -23.80 -1.23 -14.42
C MET A 72 -23.64 -1.85 -15.82
N ALA A 73 -24.33 -1.29 -16.83
CA ALA A 73 -24.20 -1.72 -18.22
C ALA A 73 -22.75 -1.60 -18.76
N VAL A 74 -21.95 -0.67 -18.24
CA VAL A 74 -20.55 -0.49 -18.62
C VAL A 74 -19.66 -1.47 -17.86
N ILE A 75 -19.94 -1.70 -16.58
CA ILE A 75 -19.22 -2.67 -15.73
C ILE A 75 -19.37 -4.09 -16.30
N GLU A 76 -20.55 -4.47 -16.78
CA GLU A 76 -20.81 -5.80 -17.36
C GLU A 76 -20.05 -6.10 -18.66
N LEU A 77 -19.51 -5.08 -19.34
CA LEU A 77 -18.69 -5.26 -20.55
C LEU A 77 -17.36 -5.95 -20.26
N VAL A 78 -16.81 -5.75 -19.06
CA VAL A 78 -15.56 -6.34 -18.62
C VAL A 78 -15.86 -7.33 -17.49
N PRO A 79 -15.64 -8.64 -17.68
CA PRO A 79 -15.84 -9.63 -16.62
C PRO A 79 -14.96 -9.35 -15.40
N ALA A 80 -15.47 -9.73 -14.22
CA ALA A 80 -14.77 -9.56 -12.95
C ALA A 80 -13.36 -10.20 -12.96
N ASP A 81 -13.21 -11.39 -13.56
CA ASP A 81 -11.93 -12.09 -13.64
C ASP A 81 -10.85 -11.25 -14.33
N LEU A 82 -11.20 -10.57 -15.44
CA LEU A 82 -10.25 -9.70 -16.13
C LEU A 82 -10.00 -8.40 -15.35
N ALA A 83 -11.05 -7.83 -14.77
CA ALA A 83 -10.94 -6.62 -13.97
C ALA A 83 -9.97 -6.82 -12.79
N GLU A 84 -10.07 -7.96 -12.10
CA GLU A 84 -9.19 -8.35 -11.00
C GLU A 84 -7.78 -8.70 -11.47
N GLN A 85 -7.66 -9.61 -12.45
CA GLN A 85 -6.36 -10.09 -12.93
C GLN A 85 -5.48 -8.97 -13.49
N HIS A 86 -6.09 -8.02 -14.21
CA HIS A 86 -5.36 -6.94 -14.86
C HIS A 86 -5.45 -5.61 -14.12
N SER A 87 -6.16 -5.55 -12.98
CA SER A 87 -6.40 -4.32 -12.22
C SER A 87 -6.94 -3.20 -13.14
N VAL A 88 -8.07 -3.46 -13.79
CA VAL A 88 -8.72 -2.55 -14.74
C VAL A 88 -10.21 -2.40 -14.44
N VAL A 89 -10.76 -1.21 -14.66
CA VAL A 89 -12.19 -0.95 -14.45
C VAL A 89 -12.74 -0.07 -15.57
N PRO A 90 -13.78 -0.51 -16.31
CA PRO A 90 -14.43 0.35 -17.29
C PRO A 90 -15.32 1.37 -16.56
N PHE A 91 -15.29 2.64 -16.98
CA PHE A 91 -16.09 3.69 -16.34
C PHE A 91 -17.04 4.43 -17.29
N ALA A 92 -16.75 4.47 -18.58
CA ALA A 92 -17.66 5.06 -19.57
C ALA A 92 -17.56 4.34 -20.92
N GLN A 93 -18.66 4.36 -21.68
CA GLN A 93 -18.72 3.81 -23.04
C GLN A 93 -19.38 4.82 -23.99
N PRO A 94 -18.64 5.81 -24.50
CA PRO A 94 -19.17 6.71 -25.52
C PRO A 94 -19.10 6.06 -26.92
N MET A 95 -20.27 5.68 -27.44
CA MET A 95 -20.47 5.21 -28.82
C MET A 95 -19.67 3.95 -29.17
N LYS A 96 -18.45 4.09 -29.72
CA LYS A 96 -17.54 2.99 -30.09
C LYS A 96 -16.27 2.94 -29.24
N PHE A 97 -16.16 3.81 -28.24
CA PHE A 97 -15.02 3.83 -27.33
C PHE A 97 -15.42 3.25 -25.98
N LEU A 98 -14.46 2.60 -25.33
CA LEU A 98 -14.54 2.12 -23.96
C LEU A 98 -13.47 2.84 -23.15
N ASP A 99 -13.90 3.73 -22.26
CA ASP A 99 -12.99 4.42 -21.36
C ASP A 99 -12.70 3.52 -20.15
N LEU A 100 -11.42 3.19 -20.01
CA LEU A 100 -10.93 2.18 -19.09
C LEU A 100 -9.93 2.79 -18.12
N ALA A 101 -10.18 2.66 -16.82
CA ALA A 101 -9.20 2.99 -15.80
C ALA A 101 -8.23 1.81 -15.60
N MET A 102 -6.93 2.11 -15.62
CA MET A 102 -5.84 1.13 -15.51
C MET A 102 -4.78 1.61 -14.53
N THR A 103 -4.20 0.69 -13.77
CA THR A 103 -3.04 0.99 -12.89
C THR A 103 -1.78 1.24 -13.70
N ASP A 104 -1.58 0.47 -14.78
CA ASP A 104 -0.41 0.57 -15.66
C ASP A 104 -0.82 0.67 -17.14
N PRO A 105 -0.89 1.89 -17.70
CA PRO A 105 -1.24 2.11 -19.10
C PRO A 105 -0.07 1.84 -20.07
N THR A 106 1.13 1.49 -19.58
CA THR A 106 2.23 1.08 -20.47
C THR A 106 2.06 -0.35 -21.00
N ASN A 107 1.25 -1.16 -20.33
CA ASN A 107 0.99 -2.52 -20.73
C ASN A 107 -0.05 -2.56 -21.86
N MET A 108 0.44 -2.37 -23.09
CA MET A 108 -0.40 -2.39 -24.30
C MET A 108 -1.14 -3.71 -24.51
N GLY A 109 -0.59 -4.84 -24.02
CA GLY A 109 -1.22 -6.14 -24.17
C GLY A 109 -2.61 -6.24 -23.52
N ILE A 110 -2.81 -5.55 -22.39
CA ILE A 110 -4.10 -5.52 -21.69
C ILE A 110 -5.15 -4.75 -22.51
N ALA A 111 -4.76 -3.61 -23.08
CA ALA A 111 -5.64 -2.80 -23.90
C ALA A 111 -6.06 -3.54 -25.18
N ASP A 112 -5.11 -4.23 -25.83
CA ASP A 112 -5.36 -5.02 -27.04
C ASP A 112 -6.27 -6.21 -26.76
N GLU A 113 -6.04 -6.95 -25.66
CA GLU A 113 -6.89 -8.08 -25.27
C GLU A 113 -8.34 -7.62 -25.01
N LEU A 114 -8.51 -6.52 -24.28
CA LEU A 114 -9.82 -5.94 -24.02
C LEU A 114 -10.48 -5.43 -25.29
N GLN A 115 -9.73 -4.85 -26.22
CA GLN A 115 -10.25 -4.42 -27.52
C GLN A 115 -10.76 -5.62 -28.34
N ILE A 116 -10.01 -6.72 -28.41
CA ILE A 116 -10.41 -7.93 -29.14
C ILE A 116 -11.69 -8.52 -28.54
N ARG A 117 -11.79 -8.59 -27.21
CA ARG A 117 -12.94 -9.16 -26.52
C ARG A 117 -14.19 -8.29 -26.60
N THR A 118 -14.05 -7.00 -26.34
CA THR A 118 -15.18 -6.06 -26.29
C THR A 118 -15.60 -5.57 -27.68
N ARG A 119 -14.72 -5.70 -28.69
CA ARG A 119 -14.87 -5.11 -30.04
C ARG A 119 -15.05 -3.59 -30.01
N LEU A 120 -14.60 -2.94 -28.94
CA LEU A 120 -14.65 -1.49 -28.74
C LEU A 120 -13.23 -0.92 -28.71
N ASN A 121 -13.09 0.34 -29.11
CA ASN A 121 -11.80 1.03 -29.03
C ASN A 121 -11.52 1.45 -27.59
N VAL A 122 -10.52 0.86 -26.95
CA VAL A 122 -10.18 1.13 -25.56
C VAL A 122 -9.40 2.46 -25.46
N ARG A 123 -9.85 3.36 -24.59
CA ARG A 123 -9.13 4.58 -24.22
C ARG A 123 -8.65 4.46 -22.77
N PRO A 124 -7.34 4.21 -22.55
CA PRO A 124 -6.80 4.05 -21.22
C PRO A 124 -6.78 5.39 -20.47
N HIS A 125 -7.17 5.34 -19.21
CA HIS A 125 -7.06 6.41 -18.22
C HIS A 125 -6.29 5.86 -17.03
N LEU A 126 -5.43 6.68 -16.43
CA LEU A 126 -4.62 6.27 -15.30
C LEU A 126 -5.39 6.48 -13.99
N ALA A 127 -5.45 5.45 -13.15
CA ALA A 127 -5.98 5.55 -11.80
C ALA A 127 -5.03 4.88 -10.79
N GLY A 128 -5.07 5.33 -9.54
CA GLY A 128 -4.26 4.74 -8.47
C GLY A 128 -4.68 3.30 -8.18
N PRO A 129 -3.74 2.40 -7.81
CA PRO A 129 -4.04 1.00 -7.50
C PRO A 129 -5.14 0.87 -6.43
N LYS A 130 -5.12 1.70 -5.37
CA LYS A 130 -6.14 1.60 -4.33
C LYS A 130 -7.52 2.03 -4.81
N ALA A 131 -7.60 3.01 -5.71
CA ALA A 131 -8.87 3.46 -6.29
C ALA A 131 -9.49 2.35 -7.15
N ILE A 132 -8.66 1.65 -7.93
CA ILE A 132 -9.09 0.51 -8.74
C ILE A 132 -9.55 -0.64 -7.85
N GLU A 133 -8.80 -1.02 -6.81
CA GLU A 133 -9.18 -2.08 -5.88
C GLU A 133 -10.52 -1.79 -5.17
N ARG A 134 -10.74 -0.54 -4.75
CA ARG A 134 -12.01 -0.08 -4.18
C ARG A 134 -13.15 -0.18 -5.18
N ALA A 135 -12.94 0.28 -6.41
CA ALA A 135 -13.94 0.21 -7.47
C ALA A 135 -14.30 -1.25 -7.80
N ILE A 136 -13.31 -2.13 -7.92
CA ILE A 136 -13.54 -3.56 -8.16
C ILE A 136 -14.39 -4.16 -7.04
N SER A 137 -14.03 -3.89 -5.77
CA SER A 137 -14.78 -4.35 -4.61
C SER A 137 -16.22 -3.83 -4.59
N ARG A 138 -16.44 -2.57 -5.00
CA ARG A 138 -17.76 -1.91 -4.99
C ARG A 138 -18.71 -2.43 -6.07
N TYR A 139 -18.20 -2.70 -7.27
CA TYR A 139 -18.98 -3.04 -8.46
C TYR A 139 -18.99 -4.55 -8.74
N TYR A 140 -17.84 -5.23 -8.70
CA TYR A 140 -17.73 -6.67 -8.94
C TYR A 140 -17.92 -7.52 -7.67
N GLY A 141 -17.54 -6.98 -6.50
CA GLY A 141 -17.73 -7.68 -5.21
C GLY A 141 -19.19 -8.00 -4.87
N ARG A 142 -20.17 -7.27 -5.45
CA ARG A 142 -21.60 -7.59 -5.33
C ARG A 142 -22.04 -8.80 -6.17
N GLY A 143 -21.32 -9.13 -7.25
CA GLY A 143 -21.62 -10.28 -8.11
C GLY A 143 -20.99 -11.59 -7.64
N ILE A 144 -19.79 -11.51 -7.05
CA ILE A 144 -19.01 -12.69 -6.64
C ILE A 144 -19.63 -13.39 -5.41
N GLY A 145 -20.35 -12.66 -4.55
CA GLY A 145 -21.03 -13.21 -3.37
C GLY A 145 -22.20 -14.18 -3.65
N MET A 146 -22.67 -14.26 -4.90
CA MET A 146 -23.71 -15.22 -5.32
C MET A 146 -23.20 -16.36 -6.22
N ALA A 147 -22.09 -16.18 -6.94
CA ALA A 147 -21.57 -17.22 -7.84
C ALA A 147 -20.79 -18.32 -7.09
N PHE A 148 -20.03 -17.96 -6.05
CA PHE A 148 -19.18 -18.92 -5.34
C PHE A 148 -19.94 -19.81 -4.33
N ARG A 149 -21.18 -19.47 -3.97
CA ARG A 149 -21.98 -20.27 -3.01
C ARG A 149 -22.72 -21.47 -3.60
N ARG A 150 -22.61 -21.74 -4.91
CA ARG A 150 -23.37 -22.81 -5.57
C ARG A 150 -22.59 -24.08 -5.88
N GLY A 151 -21.31 -24.17 -5.50
CA GLY A 151 -20.42 -25.24 -5.95
C GLY A 151 -19.37 -25.70 -4.95
N SER A 152 -19.72 -25.85 -3.67
CA SER A 152 -18.97 -26.73 -2.75
C SER A 152 -19.80 -27.02 -1.50
N SER A 153 -20.42 -28.19 -1.49
CA SER A 153 -20.79 -28.88 -0.26
C SER A 153 -19.50 -29.31 0.45
N THR A 154 -18.79 -28.37 1.08
CA THR A 154 -17.79 -28.70 2.08
C THR A 154 -18.07 -27.82 3.28
N GLN A 155 -18.67 -28.48 4.27
CA GLN A 155 -18.92 -28.00 5.61
C GLN A 155 -17.71 -27.21 6.13
N PRO A 156 -17.88 -25.98 6.63
CA PRO A 156 -16.77 -25.25 7.24
C PRO A 156 -16.22 -26.05 8.42
N PRO A 157 -14.90 -26.24 8.55
CA PRO A 157 -14.33 -26.89 9.72
C PRO A 157 -14.65 -26.06 10.95
N GLN A 158 -15.31 -26.69 11.93
CA GLN A 158 -15.53 -26.11 13.25
C GLN A 158 -14.19 -25.80 13.88
N THR A 159 -13.79 -24.53 13.85
CA THR A 159 -12.66 -24.06 14.64
C THR A 159 -13.19 -23.86 16.05
N LYS A 160 -12.78 -24.73 16.98
CA LYS A 160 -12.97 -24.50 18.41
C LYS A 160 -12.37 -23.14 18.72
N SER A 161 -13.22 -22.19 19.10
CA SER A 161 -12.84 -20.93 19.68
C SER A 161 -11.94 -21.21 20.88
N ILE A 162 -10.69 -20.79 20.81
CA ILE A 162 -9.85 -20.65 21.99
C ILE A 162 -10.16 -19.25 22.51
N GLU A 163 -10.86 -19.18 23.63
CA GLU A 163 -11.06 -17.97 24.41
C GLU A 163 -9.70 -17.47 24.89
N ILE A 164 -9.15 -16.46 24.22
CA ILE A 164 -8.09 -15.64 24.79
C ILE A 164 -8.79 -14.44 25.41
N GLY A 165 -9.04 -14.53 26.70
CA GLY A 165 -9.52 -13.41 27.50
C GLY A 165 -8.52 -12.27 27.43
N VAL A 166 -8.85 -11.23 26.68
CA VAL A 166 -8.22 -9.92 26.80
C VAL A 166 -9.25 -9.02 27.46
N SER A 167 -8.98 -8.72 28.73
CA SER A 167 -9.77 -7.80 29.53
C SER A 167 -9.69 -6.40 28.92
N GLU A 168 -10.85 -5.88 28.55
CA GLU A 168 -11.08 -4.47 28.26
C GLU A 168 -10.70 -3.63 29.48
N ARG A 169 -9.75 -2.71 29.31
CA ARG A 169 -9.68 -1.49 30.12
C ARG A 169 -9.39 -0.29 29.24
N GLU A 170 -10.44 0.52 29.16
CA GLU A 170 -10.59 1.90 28.70
C GLU A 170 -9.31 2.71 28.40
N LEU A 171 -9.25 3.21 27.17
CA LEU A 171 -8.45 4.37 26.78
C LEU A 171 -9.26 5.64 27.08
N GLU A 172 -9.02 6.27 28.22
CA GLU A 172 -9.40 7.66 28.44
C GLU A 172 -8.50 8.57 27.58
N ILE A 173 -9.09 9.11 26.52
CA ILE A 173 -8.48 10.16 25.70
C ILE A 173 -8.77 11.51 26.37
N VAL A 174 -7.86 11.98 27.24
CA VAL A 174 -7.92 13.35 27.76
C VAL A 174 -7.23 14.29 26.76
N ARG A 175 -8.03 15.13 26.08
CA ARG A 175 -7.53 16.28 25.32
C ARG A 175 -7.22 17.43 26.29
N PRO A 176 -6.01 18.01 26.36
CA PRO A 176 -5.86 19.32 26.96
C PRO A 176 -6.24 20.36 25.91
N THR A 177 -7.38 21.00 26.15
CA THR A 177 -7.85 22.17 25.41
C THR A 177 -7.23 23.40 26.06
N THR A 178 -6.87 24.36 25.23
CA THR A 178 -6.15 25.58 25.55
C THR A 178 -6.96 26.59 26.38
N ALA A 179 -6.21 27.33 27.21
CA ALA A 179 -6.40 28.72 27.64
C ALA A 179 -7.56 29.09 28.60
N ARG A 180 -7.20 29.61 29.79
CA ARG A 180 -7.25 31.06 30.15
C ARG A 180 -6.94 31.32 31.63
N SER A 181 -6.16 32.39 31.87
CA SER A 181 -6.14 33.37 33.01
C SER A 181 -6.22 32.84 34.46
N SER A 182 -5.50 33.33 35.47
CA SER A 182 -4.94 34.66 35.76
C SER A 182 -4.22 34.57 37.11
N ASP A 183 -3.02 35.11 37.24
CA ASP A 183 -2.69 36.21 38.18
C ASP A 183 -1.17 36.38 38.37
N PRO A 184 -0.69 37.62 38.64
CA PRO A 184 0.73 37.95 38.65
C PRO A 184 1.30 38.03 40.07
N GLY A 185 2.56 37.62 40.24
CA GLY A 185 3.36 38.00 41.40
C GLY A 185 4.40 36.97 41.80
N GLY A 186 5.67 37.36 41.80
CA GLY A 186 6.71 36.61 42.50
C GLY A 186 8.07 36.63 41.82
N PHE A 187 8.94 37.54 42.28
CA PHE A 187 10.39 37.55 42.05
C PHE A 187 11.06 36.24 42.50
N GLY A 188 12.17 35.88 41.86
CA GLY A 188 13.21 35.03 42.47
C GLY A 188 13.76 33.96 41.55
N GLY A 189 15.04 34.07 41.19
CA GLY A 189 15.75 33.04 40.44
C GLY A 189 15.93 31.74 41.21
N ALA A 190 15.90 30.63 40.49
CA ALA A 190 16.59 29.40 40.86
C ALA A 190 16.82 28.58 39.59
N VAL A 191 18.08 28.21 39.38
CA VAL A 191 18.48 27.11 38.49
C VAL A 191 17.83 25.84 39.04
N THR A 192 16.82 25.31 38.36
CA THR A 192 16.21 24.03 38.73
C THR A 192 16.21 23.11 37.51
N SER A 193 16.95 22.01 37.61
CA SER A 193 16.86 20.83 36.76
C SER A 193 15.39 20.45 36.55
N SER A 194 14.87 20.69 35.35
CA SER A 194 13.47 20.43 35.01
C SER A 194 13.18 18.92 35.03
N PRO A 195 12.22 18.45 35.85
CA PRO A 195 11.81 17.04 35.91
C PRO A 195 11.21 16.52 34.59
N ASP A 196 10.85 17.41 33.66
CA ASP A 196 10.38 17.06 32.32
C ASP A 196 11.45 16.35 31.46
N ARG A 197 12.74 16.73 31.58
CA ARG A 197 13.80 16.11 30.77
C ARG A 197 14.09 14.68 31.19
N ASP A 198 14.09 14.41 32.50
CA ASP A 198 14.33 13.05 33.01
C ASP A 198 13.15 12.13 32.68
N ALA A 199 11.91 12.63 32.72
CA ALA A 199 10.73 11.90 32.28
C ALA A 199 10.76 11.60 30.78
N GLU A 200 11.20 12.55 29.96
CA GLU A 200 11.32 12.40 28.51
C GLU A 200 12.44 11.42 28.12
N ILE A 201 13.57 11.44 28.85
CA ILE A 201 14.66 10.46 28.69
C ILE A 201 14.18 9.06 29.09
N GLN A 202 13.44 8.91 30.19
CA GLN A 202 12.88 7.61 30.60
C GLN A 202 11.85 7.07 29.59
N ALA A 203 11.03 7.95 29.01
CA ALA A 203 10.08 7.59 27.95
C ALA A 203 10.80 7.12 26.68
N LEU A 204 11.91 7.76 26.30
CA LEU A 204 12.73 7.34 25.16
C LEU A 204 13.46 6.02 25.44
N GLN A 205 14.04 5.85 26.63
CA GLN A 205 14.72 4.61 27.02
C GLN A 205 13.76 3.41 27.03
N SER A 206 12.54 3.56 27.54
CA SER A 206 11.54 2.48 27.53
C SER A 206 11.10 2.09 26.10
N ARG A 207 11.03 3.06 25.17
CA ARG A 207 10.77 2.81 23.75
C ARG A 207 11.92 2.06 23.08
N VAL A 208 13.17 2.42 23.38
CA VAL A 208 14.35 1.72 22.86
C VAL A 208 14.37 0.27 23.34
N SER A 209 14.19 0.02 24.64
CA SER A 209 14.15 -1.35 25.17
C SER A 209 13.01 -2.19 24.59
N ARG A 210 11.86 -1.57 24.26
CA ARG A 210 10.74 -2.26 23.58
C ARG A 210 11.10 -2.64 22.15
N LEU A 211 11.84 -1.79 21.44
CA LEU A 211 12.32 -2.09 20.09
C LEU A 211 13.42 -3.16 20.11
N GLU A 212 14.35 -3.10 21.06
CA GLU A 212 15.35 -4.15 21.27
C GLU A 212 14.72 -5.51 21.56
N ALA A 213 13.66 -5.54 22.38
CA ALA A 213 12.92 -6.77 22.66
C ALA A 213 12.18 -7.33 21.43
N LEU A 214 11.70 -6.47 20.52
CA LEU A 214 11.08 -6.90 19.27
C LEU A 214 12.12 -7.47 18.31
N ILE A 215 13.25 -6.80 18.14
CA ILE A 215 14.36 -7.29 17.31
C ILE A 215 14.87 -8.64 17.83
N ALA A 216 15.05 -8.78 19.16
CA ALA A 216 15.46 -10.03 19.77
C ALA A 216 14.40 -11.14 19.65
N ARG A 217 13.11 -10.80 19.65
CA ARG A 217 12.02 -11.75 19.40
C ARG A 217 12.07 -12.27 17.96
N ASP A 218 12.26 -11.37 17.00
CA ASP A 218 12.33 -11.70 15.59
C ASP A 218 13.57 -12.57 15.27
N GLU A 219 14.72 -12.27 15.89
CA GLU A 219 15.92 -13.13 15.77
C GLU A 219 15.69 -14.55 16.29
N ASN A 220 15.00 -14.70 17.43
CA ASN A 220 14.73 -16.01 18.01
C ASN A 220 13.73 -16.81 17.16
N VAL A 221 12.73 -16.15 16.57
CA VAL A 221 11.80 -16.79 15.64
C VAL A 221 12.53 -17.24 14.38
N LEU A 222 13.36 -16.38 13.78
CA LEU A 222 14.14 -16.70 12.60
C LEU A 222 15.10 -17.87 12.85
N ARG A 223 15.82 -17.88 13.98
CA ARG A 223 16.67 -19.02 14.39
C ARG A 223 15.87 -20.32 14.52
N LYS A 224 14.66 -20.26 15.06
CA LYS A 224 13.81 -21.45 15.27
C LYS A 224 13.21 -21.97 13.96
N VAL A 225 12.85 -21.08 13.04
CA VAL A 225 12.44 -21.44 11.68
C VAL A 225 13.61 -22.05 10.92
N LEU A 226 14.79 -21.45 11.00
CA LEU A 226 16.02 -21.99 10.41
C LEU A 226 16.36 -23.37 10.97
N SER A 227 16.27 -23.59 12.28
CA SER A 227 16.51 -24.91 12.87
C SER A 227 15.47 -25.95 12.42
N LEU A 228 14.19 -25.55 12.30
CA LEU A 228 13.13 -26.42 11.80
C LEU A 228 13.33 -26.81 10.32
N LEU A 229 13.80 -25.88 9.48
CA LEU A 229 14.09 -26.14 8.06
C LEU A 229 15.26 -27.12 7.88
N VAL A 230 16.28 -27.03 8.75
CA VAL A 230 17.41 -27.97 8.78
C VAL A 230 16.96 -29.35 9.29
N GLU A 231 16.16 -29.41 10.35
CA GLU A 231 15.64 -30.67 10.93
C GLU A 231 14.70 -31.41 9.98
N LYS A 232 13.92 -30.67 9.17
CA LYS A 232 13.03 -31.23 8.14
C LYS A 232 13.75 -31.57 6.83
N GLY A 233 15.06 -31.33 6.72
CA GLY A 233 15.87 -31.62 5.54
C GLY A 233 15.54 -30.76 4.31
N VAL A 234 14.87 -29.62 4.50
CA VAL A 234 14.44 -28.72 3.41
C VAL A 234 15.58 -27.80 2.96
N ALA A 235 16.58 -27.57 3.82
CA ALA A 235 17.76 -26.77 3.50
C ALA A 235 18.99 -27.24 4.29
N SER A 236 20.14 -27.35 3.61
CA SER A 236 21.43 -27.68 4.22
C SER A 236 22.03 -26.45 4.90
N ARG A 237 22.69 -26.61 6.05
CA ARG A 237 23.36 -25.49 6.76
C ARG A 237 24.34 -24.71 5.85
N GLU A 238 24.96 -25.40 4.89
CA GLU A 238 25.91 -24.82 3.93
C GLU A 238 25.21 -23.95 2.86
N GLU A 239 24.04 -24.37 2.38
CA GLU A 239 23.26 -23.69 1.34
C GLU A 239 22.64 -22.37 1.85
N ILE A 240 22.28 -22.34 3.14
CA ILE A 240 21.80 -21.15 3.83
C ILE A 240 22.92 -20.12 4.02
N LEU A 241 24.13 -20.57 4.33
CA LEU A 241 25.29 -19.70 4.50
C LEU A 241 25.80 -19.12 3.17
N GLU A 242 25.60 -19.83 2.07
CA GLU A 242 26.00 -19.37 0.74
C GLU A 242 25.08 -18.27 0.19
N ARG A 243 23.78 -18.30 0.51
CA ARG A 243 22.81 -17.26 0.11
C ARG A 243 22.82 -16.00 0.99
N LEU A 244 23.54 -16.02 2.11
CA LEU A 244 23.65 -14.89 3.06
C LEU A 244 24.94 -14.05 2.86
N LYS A 245 25.85 -14.47 1.98
CA LYS A 245 27.00 -13.66 1.52
C LYS A 245 26.61 -12.82 0.31
#